data_AF-A0A667XAV2-F1
#
_entry.id   AF-A0A667XAV2-F1
#
_cell.length_a   1.000
_cell.length_b   1.000
_cell.length_c   1.000
_cell.angle_alpha   90.00
_cell.angle_beta   90.00
_cell.angle_gamma   90.00
#
_symmetry.space_group_name_H-M   'P 1'
#
loop_
_entity.id
_entity.type
_entity.pdbx_description
1 polymer ?
#
loop_
_entity_poly.entity_id
_entity_poly.type
_entity_poly.pdbx_seq_one_letter_code
_entity_poly.pdbx_strand_id
1 'polypeptide(L)'
;LKKRLYKEEYMMYGFTSTDSDPQQPLCFLCGEVLSNHAMKPAHMQRHQSTRHQSSVGKTADFFTSKLSEFRGAQNHMCAASQTSATALHASYQVALLVAKAKKPYTIAEELIAPAAAALAEIMVDKKAADAVRSVPLSNDTICHRVDEMASDIAQQVTDKLKRAGSFAVQLDESTDVNGEAQLVMFARFKDDTVDDIVEHIVFCKPLAEKTTGEDIFNLIDCFFTEHELDWKLCSHVCTDGAASMTGRHRGLVSRIRQVNPDIQSMHCIIHREALASKRTSPELDSVLTDAVKVINFIKSQPLNARLFHKLCDETGSDHHQLEQVCNFLSEHGHPLAAKLEDQTWLAHLAYLADVFGRLNELNTSLQGNDKTVLQMYDKVSAFMRKTDLWLRRYR
;
A
#
# COMPACT_ATOMS: atom_id res chain seq x y z
N LEU A 1 30.02 19.46 14.26
CA LEU A 1 29.71 20.23 15.49
C LEU A 1 30.18 19.43 16.70
N LYS A 2 30.90 20.05 17.66
CA LYS A 2 31.43 19.37 18.85
C LYS A 2 30.26 18.98 19.78
N LYS A 3 29.92 17.69 19.86
CA LYS A 3 28.88 17.16 20.78
C LYS A 3 29.32 17.39 22.22
N ARG A 4 28.46 17.97 23.06
CA ARG A 4 28.72 18.18 24.50
C ARG A 4 28.03 17.07 25.30
N LEU A 5 28.73 16.53 26.28
CA LEU A 5 28.20 15.51 27.19
C LEU A 5 27.66 16.17 28.46
N TYR A 6 26.66 15.54 29.07
CA TYR A 6 26.13 15.97 30.35
C TYR A 6 27.18 15.83 31.46
N LYS A 7 27.10 16.70 32.47
CA LYS A 7 27.92 16.63 33.69
C LYS A 7 27.03 16.82 34.90
N GLU A 8 27.35 16.12 36.00
CA GLU A 8 26.56 16.19 37.25
C GLU A 8 26.49 17.60 37.84
N GLU A 9 27.50 18.44 37.61
CA GLU A 9 27.50 19.84 38.04
C GLU A 9 26.33 20.66 37.47
N TYR A 10 25.71 20.21 36.38
CA TYR A 10 24.56 20.87 35.75
C TYR A 10 23.26 20.73 36.55
N MET A 11 23.21 19.79 37.48
CA MET A 11 22.12 19.67 38.44
C MET A 11 21.92 20.95 39.25
N MET A 12 23.02 21.64 39.59
CA MET A 12 23.00 22.90 40.34
C MET A 12 22.38 24.08 39.56
N TYR A 13 22.19 23.91 38.26
CA TYR A 13 21.51 24.88 37.39
C TYR A 13 20.07 24.48 37.07
N GLY A 14 19.56 23.37 37.63
CA GLY A 14 18.21 22.90 37.39
C GLY A 14 18.07 21.90 36.22
N PHE A 15 19.15 21.26 35.78
CA PHE A 15 19.14 20.41 34.59
C PHE A 15 19.48 18.94 34.86
N THR A 16 18.86 18.04 34.09
CA THR A 16 19.21 16.63 33.89
C THR A 16 19.41 16.36 32.39
N SER A 17 19.79 15.15 31.97
CA SER A 17 19.86 14.78 30.56
C SER A 17 18.64 13.98 30.09
N THR A 18 18.35 14.06 28.80
CA THR A 18 17.48 13.11 28.07
C THR A 18 18.25 11.84 27.69
N ASP A 19 17.51 10.77 27.34
CA ASP A 19 18.07 9.50 26.83
C ASP A 19 18.39 9.52 25.32
N SER A 20 18.31 10.68 24.67
CA SER A 20 18.61 10.85 23.24
C SER A 20 20.11 10.80 22.94
N ASP A 21 20.52 10.37 21.73
CA ASP A 21 21.89 10.58 21.20
C ASP A 21 21.89 11.65 20.10
N PRO A 22 22.53 12.83 20.31
CA PRO A 22 23.25 13.23 21.51
C PRO A 22 22.31 13.65 22.66
N GLN A 23 22.79 13.50 23.90
CA GLN A 23 22.04 13.92 25.09
C GLN A 23 21.68 15.41 25.00
N GLN A 24 20.46 15.75 25.39
CA GLN A 24 19.97 17.11 25.47
C GLN A 24 19.73 17.51 26.94
N PRO A 25 20.04 18.77 27.32
CA PRO A 25 19.75 19.25 28.67
C PRO A 25 18.24 19.48 28.84
N LEU A 26 17.65 18.81 29.83
CA LEU A 26 16.26 18.90 30.25
C LEU A 26 16.17 19.65 31.58
N CYS A 27 15.43 20.77 31.60
CA CYS A 27 15.21 21.53 32.82
C CYS A 27 14.15 20.83 33.68
N PHE A 28 14.50 20.35 34.88
CA PHE A 28 13.56 19.67 35.77
C PHE A 28 12.65 20.62 36.57
N LEU A 29 12.82 21.94 36.40
CA LEU A 29 11.95 22.96 37.02
C LEU A 29 10.75 23.34 36.12
N CYS A 30 10.86 23.19 34.80
CA CYS A 30 9.80 23.51 33.83
C CYS A 30 9.50 22.43 32.80
N GLY A 31 10.34 21.39 32.69
CA GLY A 31 10.20 20.33 31.69
C GLY A 31 10.73 20.70 30.28
N GLU A 32 11.36 21.87 30.10
CA GLU A 32 11.85 22.30 28.78
C GLU A 32 13.12 21.55 28.37
N VAL A 33 13.12 20.93 27.19
CA VAL A 33 14.31 20.33 26.55
C VAL A 33 14.99 21.39 25.69
N LEU A 34 16.27 21.66 25.96
CA LEU A 34 17.06 22.61 25.19
C LEU A 34 18.00 21.88 24.21
N SER A 35 18.48 22.58 23.19
CA SER A 35 19.47 22.01 22.26
C SER A 35 20.78 21.62 22.96
N ASN A 36 21.55 20.68 22.41
CA ASN A 36 22.85 20.26 22.95
C ASN A 36 23.83 21.45 23.15
N HIS A 37 23.69 22.53 22.36
CA HIS A 37 24.51 23.74 22.51
C HIS A 37 24.27 24.46 23.85
N ALA A 38 23.09 24.28 24.46
CA ALA A 38 22.74 24.84 25.75
C ALA A 38 23.48 24.17 26.93
N MET A 39 24.21 23.05 26.72
CA MET A 39 25.07 22.43 27.75
C MET A 39 26.31 23.28 28.12
N LYS A 40 26.35 24.57 27.77
CA LYS A 40 27.31 25.53 28.32
C LYS A 40 26.77 26.06 29.65
N PRO A 41 27.57 26.06 30.74
CA PRO A 41 27.13 26.58 32.05
C PRO A 41 26.50 27.97 31.97
N ALA A 42 27.07 28.88 31.17
CA ALA A 42 26.54 30.23 30.99
C ALA A 42 25.11 30.25 30.42
N HIS A 43 24.74 29.27 29.58
CA HIS A 43 23.41 29.18 28.97
C HIS A 43 22.40 28.59 29.95
N MET A 44 22.78 27.56 30.72
CA MET A 44 21.95 26.98 31.77
C MET A 44 21.72 27.96 32.92
N GLN A 45 22.75 28.69 33.35
CA GLN A 45 22.63 29.78 34.34
C GLN A 45 21.72 30.90 33.83
N ARG A 46 21.80 31.25 32.53
CA ARG A 46 20.91 32.23 31.92
C ARG A 46 19.46 31.75 31.89
N HIS A 47 19.22 30.50 31.54
CA HIS A 47 17.89 29.90 31.60
C HIS A 47 17.36 29.94 33.04
N GLN A 48 18.16 29.52 34.01
CA GLN A 48 17.82 29.55 35.43
C GLN A 48 17.48 30.97 35.90
N SER A 49 18.30 31.98 35.59
CA SER A 49 18.08 33.35 36.05
C SER A 49 16.88 34.05 35.38
N THR A 50 16.55 33.67 34.15
CA THR A 50 15.45 34.30 33.38
C THR A 50 14.10 33.60 33.58
N ARG A 51 14.09 32.27 33.70
CA ARG A 51 12.85 31.47 33.84
C ARG A 51 12.55 31.06 35.27
N HIS A 52 13.59 30.94 36.10
CA HIS A 52 13.51 30.39 37.45
C HIS A 52 14.26 31.27 38.46
N GLN A 53 13.99 32.58 38.45
CA GLN A 53 14.68 33.55 39.30
C GLN A 53 14.65 33.18 40.80
N SER A 54 13.57 32.54 41.26
CA SER A 54 13.40 32.05 42.63
C SER A 54 14.33 30.87 43.01
N SER A 55 14.93 30.20 42.02
CA SER A 55 15.87 29.09 42.21
C SER A 55 17.34 29.54 42.24
N VAL A 56 17.64 30.79 41.86
CA VAL A 56 19.01 31.31 41.86
C VAL A 56 19.54 31.41 43.29
N GLY A 57 20.72 30.84 43.56
CA GLY A 57 21.37 30.87 44.87
C GLY A 57 20.82 29.85 45.88
N LYS A 58 19.96 28.91 45.46
CA LYS A 58 19.51 27.80 46.31
C LYS A 58 20.62 26.77 46.53
N THR A 59 20.51 26.01 47.62
CA THR A 59 21.48 24.98 48.01
C THR A 59 21.38 23.73 47.12
N ALA A 60 22.41 22.88 47.16
CA ALA A 60 22.39 21.59 46.46
C ALA A 60 21.18 20.74 46.88
N ASP A 61 20.83 20.73 48.18
CA ASP A 61 19.70 19.97 48.71
C ASP A 61 18.36 20.35 48.06
N PHE A 62 18.16 21.64 47.73
CA PHE A 62 16.97 22.10 47.01
C PHE A 62 16.89 21.47 45.61
N PHE A 63 17.99 21.46 44.87
CA PHE A 63 18.03 20.87 43.52
C PHE A 63 17.90 19.35 43.56
N THR A 64 18.52 18.69 44.53
CA THR A 64 18.38 17.24 44.73
C THR A 64 16.93 16.86 45.02
N SER A 65 16.25 17.61 45.91
CA SER A 65 14.82 17.40 46.21
C SER A 65 13.95 17.61 44.96
N LYS A 66 14.15 18.71 44.23
CA LYS A 66 13.38 18.99 43.00
C LYS A 66 13.62 18.01 41.87
N LEU A 67 14.85 17.53 41.71
CA LEU A 67 15.15 16.47 40.76
C LEU A 67 14.46 15.15 41.16
N SER A 68 14.38 14.84 42.46
CA SER A 68 13.67 13.66 42.96
C SER A 68 12.16 13.74 42.73
N GLU A 69 11.55 14.92 42.94
CA GLU A 69 10.13 15.18 42.64
C GLU A 69 9.87 15.04 41.13
N PHE A 70 10.74 15.61 40.31
CA PHE A 70 10.61 15.54 38.85
C PHE A 70 10.74 14.11 38.32
N ARG A 71 11.73 13.35 38.81
CA ARG A 71 11.87 11.92 38.49
C ARG A 71 10.69 11.10 39.01
N GLY A 72 10.17 11.42 40.20
CA GLY A 72 8.96 10.81 40.75
C GLY A 72 7.74 11.06 39.87
N ALA A 73 7.55 12.28 39.37
CA ALA A 73 6.48 12.62 38.43
C ALA A 73 6.64 11.91 37.08
N GLN A 74 7.86 11.85 36.52
CA GLN A 74 8.15 11.07 35.31
C GLN A 74 7.86 9.58 35.51
N ASN A 75 8.25 9.00 36.64
CA ASN A 75 7.99 7.61 36.97
C ASN A 75 6.50 7.33 37.14
N HIS A 76 5.72 8.25 37.73
CA HIS A 76 4.27 8.13 37.81
C HIS A 76 3.60 8.21 36.43
N MET A 77 4.06 9.09 35.54
CA MET A 77 3.60 9.12 34.15
C MET A 77 3.98 7.83 33.40
N CYS A 78 5.19 7.32 33.59
CA CYS A 78 5.65 6.10 32.94
C CYS A 78 4.89 4.87 33.44
N ALA A 79 4.61 4.78 34.75
CA ALA A 79 3.82 3.72 35.36
C ALA A 79 2.34 3.77 34.92
N ALA A 80 1.77 4.96 34.72
CA ALA A 80 0.44 5.13 34.13
C ALA A 80 0.40 4.77 32.63
N SER A 81 1.56 4.80 31.96
CA SER A 81 1.73 4.51 30.53
C SER A 81 2.21 3.08 30.23
N GLN A 82 2.49 2.25 31.24
CA GLN A 82 2.86 0.85 31.02
C GLN A 82 1.61 0.03 30.72
N THR A 83 1.22 0.01 29.45
CA THR A 83 0.27 -0.98 28.93
C THR A 83 0.80 -2.38 29.26
N SER A 84 -0.02 -3.23 29.87
CA SER A 84 0.39 -4.62 30.13
C SER A 84 0.79 -5.31 28.82
N ALA A 85 1.78 -6.20 28.86
CA ALA A 85 2.21 -6.94 27.66
C ALA A 85 1.05 -7.64 26.95
N THR A 86 0.07 -8.13 27.73
CA THR A 86 -1.17 -8.72 27.23
C THR A 86 -2.04 -7.72 26.49
N ALA A 87 -2.25 -6.52 27.05
CA ALA A 87 -3.03 -5.46 26.40
C ALA A 87 -2.33 -4.94 25.13
N LEU A 88 -1.00 -4.85 25.15
CA LEU A 88 -0.22 -4.53 23.95
C LEU A 88 -0.43 -5.58 22.86
N HIS A 89 -0.28 -6.86 23.19
CA HIS A 89 -0.51 -7.95 22.24
C HIS A 89 -1.95 -7.93 21.69
N ALA A 90 -2.96 -7.72 22.55
CA ALA A 90 -4.34 -7.57 22.12
C ALA A 90 -4.53 -6.40 21.15
N SER A 91 -3.86 -5.26 21.37
CA SER A 91 -3.93 -4.11 20.45
C SER A 91 -3.42 -4.45 19.04
N TYR A 92 -2.31 -5.19 18.94
CA TYR A 92 -1.78 -5.66 17.66
C TYR A 92 -2.74 -6.64 16.97
N GLN A 93 -3.37 -7.55 17.72
CA GLN A 93 -4.35 -8.49 17.16
C GLN A 93 -5.56 -7.76 16.59
N VAL A 94 -6.10 -6.78 17.33
CA VAL A 94 -7.21 -5.96 16.83
C VAL A 94 -6.79 -5.15 15.60
N ALA A 95 -5.62 -4.51 15.63
CA ALA A 95 -5.10 -3.76 14.48
C ALA A 95 -4.96 -4.64 13.22
N LEU A 96 -4.45 -5.87 13.37
CA LEU A 96 -4.33 -6.83 12.28
C LEU A 96 -5.71 -7.20 11.70
N LEU A 97 -6.71 -7.40 12.55
CA LEU A 97 -8.08 -7.70 12.11
C LEU A 97 -8.71 -6.53 11.36
N VAL A 98 -8.55 -5.30 11.87
CA VAL A 98 -9.02 -4.08 11.22
C VAL A 98 -8.38 -3.92 9.83
N ALA A 99 -7.06 -4.09 9.74
CA ALA A 99 -6.32 -4.02 8.49
C ALA A 99 -6.78 -5.10 7.49
N LYS A 100 -6.90 -6.37 7.91
CA LYS A 100 -7.39 -7.47 7.07
C LYS A 100 -8.82 -7.24 6.56
N ALA A 101 -9.67 -6.64 7.39
CA ALA A 101 -11.03 -6.29 7.01
C ALA A 101 -11.13 -5.04 6.10
N LYS A 102 -10.00 -4.36 5.83
CA LYS A 102 -9.92 -3.11 5.06
C LYS A 102 -10.88 -2.05 5.59
N LYS A 103 -10.94 -1.91 6.92
CA LYS A 103 -11.80 -0.93 7.60
C LYS A 103 -11.01 0.30 8.06
N PRO A 104 -11.67 1.47 8.20
CA PRO A 104 -11.05 2.63 8.82
C PRO A 104 -10.57 2.30 10.23
N TYR A 105 -9.45 2.90 10.66
CA TYR A 105 -8.87 2.64 11.99
C TYR A 105 -9.80 3.08 13.13
N THR A 106 -10.62 4.11 12.92
CA THR A 106 -11.64 4.59 13.87
C THR A 106 -12.63 3.52 14.30
N ILE A 107 -12.85 2.46 13.51
CA ILE A 107 -13.78 1.38 13.88
C ILE A 107 -13.38 0.68 15.18
N ALA A 108 -12.08 0.68 15.50
CA ALA A 108 -11.57 0.04 16.70
C ALA A 108 -12.04 0.76 17.97
N GLU A 109 -12.00 2.09 17.98
CA GLU A 109 -12.45 2.92 19.09
C GLU A 109 -13.97 3.12 19.10
N GLU A 110 -14.60 3.30 17.93
CA GLU A 110 -16.03 3.64 17.82
C GLU A 110 -16.94 2.43 18.06
N LEU A 111 -16.49 1.22 17.71
CA LEU A 111 -17.33 0.02 17.72
C LEU A 111 -16.69 -1.17 18.44
N ILE A 112 -15.46 -1.55 18.09
CA ILE A 112 -14.86 -2.79 18.59
C ILE A 112 -14.63 -2.72 20.11
N ALA A 113 -13.99 -1.65 20.59
CA ALA A 113 -13.71 -1.45 22.00
C ALA A 113 -14.98 -1.42 22.88
N PRO A 114 -16.01 -0.59 22.60
CA PRO A 114 -17.23 -0.57 23.40
C PRO A 114 -18.01 -1.88 23.33
N ALA A 115 -18.09 -2.52 22.15
CA ALA A 115 -18.78 -3.80 22.01
C ALA A 115 -18.09 -4.92 22.81
N ALA A 116 -16.75 -5.01 22.73
CA ALA A 116 -15.98 -6.00 23.47
C ALA A 116 -16.09 -5.80 24.99
N ALA A 117 -16.06 -4.55 25.46
CA ALA A 117 -16.23 -4.23 26.87
C ALA A 117 -17.64 -4.58 27.38
N ALA A 118 -18.68 -4.27 26.60
CA ALA A 118 -20.06 -4.60 26.95
C ALA A 118 -20.28 -6.12 27.04
N LEU A 119 -19.74 -6.88 26.09
CA LEU A 119 -19.78 -8.35 26.12
C LEU A 119 -19.04 -8.90 27.33
N ALA A 120 -17.84 -8.40 27.63
CA ALA A 120 -17.07 -8.85 28.79
C ALA A 120 -17.78 -8.56 30.12
N GLU A 121 -18.45 -7.41 30.23
CA GLU A 121 -19.18 -7.04 31.45
C GLU A 121 -20.40 -7.93 31.71
N ILE A 122 -21.15 -8.25 30.65
CA ILE A 122 -22.36 -9.08 30.73
C ILE A 122 -22.02 -10.57 30.89
N MET A 123 -21.04 -11.06 30.13
CA MET A 123 -20.74 -12.50 30.03
C MET A 123 -19.71 -12.99 31.05
N VAL A 124 -18.87 -12.09 31.58
CA VAL A 124 -17.77 -12.46 32.48
C VAL A 124 -17.93 -11.71 33.80
N ASP A 125 -17.48 -10.47 33.86
CA ASP A 125 -17.63 -9.56 35.00
C ASP A 125 -17.10 -8.14 34.65
N LYS A 126 -17.31 -7.20 35.56
CA LYS A 126 -16.81 -5.83 35.42
C LYS A 126 -15.28 -5.74 35.34
N LYS A 127 -14.54 -6.63 36.01
CA LYS A 127 -13.08 -6.61 36.02
C LYS A 127 -12.51 -7.00 34.65
N ALA A 128 -13.12 -7.97 33.97
CA ALA A 128 -12.81 -8.34 32.60
C ALA A 128 -13.11 -7.19 31.63
N ALA A 129 -14.24 -6.50 31.80
CA ALA A 129 -14.58 -5.33 31.00
C ALA A 129 -13.57 -4.19 31.18
N ASP A 130 -13.15 -3.91 32.42
CA ASP A 130 -12.12 -2.89 32.70
C ASP A 130 -10.75 -3.28 32.12
N ALA A 131 -10.41 -4.58 32.11
CA ALA A 131 -9.22 -5.06 31.41
C ALA A 131 -9.30 -4.85 29.90
N VAL A 132 -10.45 -5.07 29.26
CA VAL A 132 -10.66 -4.78 27.83
C VAL A 132 -10.55 -3.28 27.53
N ARG A 133 -11.15 -2.44 28.39
CA ARG A 133 -11.05 -0.96 28.26
C ARG A 133 -9.62 -0.45 28.38
N SER A 134 -8.73 -1.20 29.03
CA SER A 134 -7.30 -0.84 29.14
C SER A 134 -6.49 -1.12 27.87
N VAL A 135 -7.05 -1.84 26.89
CA VAL A 135 -6.38 -2.11 25.62
C VAL A 135 -6.35 -0.83 24.77
N PRO A 136 -5.18 -0.37 24.30
CA PRO A 136 -5.10 0.86 23.53
C PRO A 136 -5.58 0.59 22.09
N LEU A 137 -6.79 1.07 21.78
CA LEU A 137 -7.47 0.84 20.50
C LEU A 137 -7.89 2.16 19.81
N SER A 138 -7.28 3.28 20.20
CA SER A 138 -7.53 4.56 19.52
C SER A 138 -7.14 4.52 18.05
N ASN A 139 -7.75 5.37 17.23
CA ASN A 139 -7.43 5.52 15.81
C ASN A 139 -5.91 5.57 15.56
N ASP A 140 -5.20 6.43 16.29
CA ASP A 140 -3.76 6.64 16.11
C ASP A 140 -2.97 5.42 16.59
N THR A 141 -3.41 4.75 17.66
CA THR A 141 -2.76 3.50 18.09
C THR A 141 -2.88 2.44 17.02
N ILE A 142 -4.07 2.21 16.46
CA ILE A 142 -4.27 1.20 15.43
C ILE A 142 -3.43 1.51 14.20
N CYS A 143 -3.39 2.79 13.78
CA CYS A 143 -2.52 3.25 12.70
C CYS A 143 -1.06 2.86 12.97
N HIS A 144 -0.51 3.26 14.13
CA HIS A 144 0.87 2.94 14.50
C HIS A 144 1.15 1.44 14.57
N ARG A 145 0.21 0.63 15.10
CA ARG A 145 0.39 -0.84 15.16
C ARG A 145 0.44 -1.46 13.77
N VAL A 146 -0.36 -0.95 12.83
CA VAL A 146 -0.33 -1.39 11.43
C VAL A 146 0.99 -1.02 10.79
N ASP A 147 1.49 0.21 11.00
CA ASP A 147 2.78 0.66 10.48
C ASP A 147 3.96 -0.15 11.05
N GLU A 148 3.96 -0.42 12.36
CA GLU A 148 4.99 -1.25 13.02
C GLU A 148 4.99 -2.67 12.46
N MET A 149 3.81 -3.29 12.28
CA MET A 149 3.70 -4.61 11.66
C MET A 149 4.17 -4.60 10.19
N ALA A 150 3.83 -3.55 9.44
CA ALA A 150 4.27 -3.42 8.05
C ALA A 150 5.79 -3.27 7.95
N SER A 151 6.40 -2.47 8.83
CA SER A 151 7.85 -2.31 8.90
C SER A 151 8.55 -3.62 9.28
N ASP A 152 8.01 -4.37 10.23
CA ASP A 152 8.54 -5.68 10.63
C ASP A 152 8.48 -6.68 9.47
N ILE A 153 7.36 -6.74 8.74
CA ILE A 153 7.22 -7.58 7.54
C ILE A 153 8.24 -7.17 6.47
N ALA A 154 8.39 -5.87 6.20
CA ALA A 154 9.38 -5.38 5.22
C ALA A 154 10.80 -5.79 5.61
N GLN A 155 11.17 -5.67 6.89
CA GLN A 155 12.47 -6.12 7.39
C GLN A 155 12.66 -7.63 7.18
N GLN A 156 11.69 -8.45 7.57
CA GLN A 156 11.75 -9.90 7.38
C GLN A 156 11.90 -10.30 5.90
N VAL A 157 11.17 -9.62 4.99
CA VAL A 157 11.26 -9.87 3.55
C VAL A 157 12.64 -9.47 3.03
N THR A 158 13.15 -8.30 3.39
CA THR A 158 14.48 -7.84 2.93
C THR A 158 15.62 -8.73 3.45
N ASP A 159 15.54 -9.22 4.69
CA ASP A 159 16.50 -10.18 5.22
C ASP A 159 16.48 -11.51 4.45
N LYS A 160 15.29 -11.97 4.05
CA LYS A 160 15.15 -13.14 3.17
C LYS A 160 15.75 -12.89 1.79
N LEU A 161 15.54 -11.72 1.20
CA LEU A 161 16.14 -11.35 -0.10
C LEU A 161 17.68 -11.38 -0.04
N LYS A 162 18.28 -10.89 1.05
CA LYS A 162 19.73 -10.95 1.27
C LYS A 162 20.24 -12.39 1.33
N ARG A 163 19.54 -13.27 2.06
CA ARG A 163 19.92 -14.70 2.18
C ARG A 163 19.72 -15.49 0.91
N ALA A 164 18.69 -15.17 0.11
CA ALA A 164 18.39 -15.86 -1.13
C ALA A 164 19.53 -15.74 -2.17
N GLY A 165 20.38 -14.71 -2.08
CA GLY A 165 21.53 -14.48 -2.96
C GLY A 165 21.17 -14.02 -4.38
N SER A 166 19.92 -14.21 -4.82
CA SER A 166 19.38 -13.66 -6.05
C SER A 166 17.86 -13.55 -5.97
N PHE A 167 17.32 -12.44 -6.46
CA PHE A 167 15.88 -12.22 -6.54
C PHE A 167 15.49 -11.51 -7.84
N ALA A 168 14.20 -11.53 -8.16
CA ALA A 168 13.59 -10.77 -9.24
C ALA A 168 12.54 -9.84 -8.66
N VAL A 169 12.35 -8.67 -9.26
CA VAL A 169 11.30 -7.72 -8.86
C VAL A 169 10.29 -7.49 -9.97
N GLN A 170 9.03 -7.32 -9.59
CA GLN A 170 7.98 -6.84 -10.46
C GLN A 170 7.45 -5.53 -9.91
N LEU A 171 7.31 -4.54 -10.79
CA LEU A 171 6.89 -3.19 -10.47
C LEU A 171 5.62 -2.87 -11.23
N ASP A 172 4.66 -2.35 -10.50
CA ASP A 172 3.39 -1.88 -11.05
C ASP A 172 3.02 -0.53 -10.44
N GLU A 173 2.49 0.35 -11.27
CA GLU A 173 2.00 1.66 -10.86
C GLU A 173 0.46 1.63 -10.87
N SER A 174 -0.14 2.06 -9.78
CA SER A 174 -1.60 2.22 -9.69
C SER A 174 -1.94 3.60 -9.14
N THR A 175 -3.18 4.02 -9.28
CA THR A 175 -3.69 5.27 -8.72
C THR A 175 -4.66 4.94 -7.60
N ASP A 176 -4.48 5.55 -6.42
CA ASP A 176 -5.39 5.35 -5.31
C ASP A 176 -6.69 6.17 -5.44
N VAL A 177 -7.57 6.05 -4.45
CA VAL A 177 -8.88 6.72 -4.44
C VAL A 177 -8.79 8.26 -4.37
N ASN A 178 -7.64 8.80 -3.97
CA ASN A 178 -7.38 10.23 -3.91
C ASN A 178 -6.71 10.75 -5.19
N GLY A 179 -6.41 9.88 -6.15
CA GLY A 179 -5.72 10.24 -7.38
C GLY A 179 -4.20 10.24 -7.25
N GLU A 180 -3.63 9.78 -6.14
CA GLU A 180 -2.18 9.71 -5.95
C GLU A 180 -1.61 8.43 -6.57
N ALA A 181 -0.48 8.55 -7.27
CA ALA A 181 0.20 7.41 -7.86
C ALA A 181 0.93 6.61 -6.77
N GLN A 182 0.73 5.30 -6.78
CA GLN A 182 1.30 4.34 -5.84
C GLN A 182 2.16 3.35 -6.61
N LEU A 183 3.42 3.21 -6.20
CA LEU A 183 4.33 2.19 -6.72
C LEU A 183 4.26 0.95 -5.83
N VAL A 184 3.94 -0.19 -6.43
CA VAL A 184 3.96 -1.49 -5.76
C VAL A 184 5.15 -2.30 -6.27
N MET A 185 5.96 -2.80 -5.34
CA MET A 185 7.07 -3.69 -5.64
C MET A 185 6.82 -5.08 -5.06
N PHE A 186 6.82 -6.07 -5.94
CA PHE A 186 6.83 -7.49 -5.59
C PHE A 186 8.24 -8.04 -5.77
N ALA A 187 8.67 -8.94 -4.90
CA ALA A 187 9.89 -9.70 -5.08
C ALA A 187 9.59 -11.20 -5.17
N ARG A 188 10.32 -11.86 -6.06
CA ARG A 188 10.30 -13.30 -6.26
C ARG A 188 11.68 -13.87 -6.06
N PHE A 189 11.82 -14.83 -5.16
CA PHE A 189 13.11 -15.38 -4.75
C PHE A 189 12.94 -16.81 -4.21
N LYS A 190 14.04 -17.55 -4.15
CA LYS A 190 14.07 -18.86 -3.47
C LYS A 190 14.20 -18.63 -1.97
N ASP A 191 13.18 -19.01 -1.20
CA ASP A 191 13.20 -18.91 0.25
C ASP A 191 13.84 -20.17 0.84
N ASP A 192 14.86 -19.97 1.67
CA ASP A 192 15.65 -21.02 2.30
C ASP A 192 14.88 -21.80 3.37
N THR A 193 13.84 -21.21 3.97
CA THR A 193 13.04 -21.82 5.03
C THR A 193 11.99 -22.78 4.49
N VAL A 194 11.39 -22.48 3.35
CA VAL A 194 10.37 -23.32 2.69
C VAL A 194 10.93 -24.15 1.54
N ASP A 195 12.19 -23.91 1.13
CA ASP A 195 12.87 -24.51 -0.02
C ASP A 195 12.09 -24.42 -1.33
N ASP A 196 11.37 -23.30 -1.52
CA ASP A 196 10.55 -23.04 -2.71
C ASP A 196 10.67 -21.59 -3.16
N ILE A 197 10.22 -21.30 -4.38
CA ILE A 197 10.13 -19.95 -4.92
C ILE A 197 8.89 -19.29 -4.37
N VAL A 198 9.08 -18.21 -3.61
CA VAL A 198 7.99 -17.43 -3.02
C VAL A 198 7.87 -16.07 -3.68
N GLU A 199 6.70 -15.48 -3.57
CA GLU A 199 6.38 -14.13 -4.01
C GLU A 199 5.92 -13.32 -2.80
N HIS A 200 6.55 -12.17 -2.56
CA HIS A 200 6.19 -11.26 -1.48
C HIS A 200 6.06 -9.83 -1.98
N ILE A 201 5.06 -9.12 -1.46
CA ILE A 201 5.04 -7.65 -1.56
C ILE A 201 6.17 -7.12 -0.69
N VAL A 202 7.03 -6.31 -1.28
CA VAL A 202 8.14 -5.65 -0.55
C VAL A 202 7.67 -4.31 0.00
N PHE A 203 7.01 -3.50 -0.82
CA PHE A 203 6.37 -2.27 -0.39
C PHE A 203 5.25 -1.83 -1.33
N CYS A 204 4.41 -0.93 -0.83
CA CYS A 204 3.51 -0.07 -1.59
C CYS A 204 3.77 1.36 -1.10
N LYS A 205 4.31 2.25 -1.95
CA LYS A 205 4.70 3.61 -1.55
C LYS A 205 4.19 4.65 -2.54
N PRO A 206 3.79 5.84 -2.07
CA PRO A 206 3.33 6.92 -2.94
C PRO A 206 4.49 7.52 -3.75
N LEU A 207 4.18 7.94 -4.97
CA LEU A 207 5.02 8.76 -5.83
C LEU A 207 4.56 10.22 -5.68
N ALA A 208 5.22 10.97 -4.80
CA ALA A 208 4.73 12.26 -4.29
C ALA A 208 4.58 13.39 -5.33
N GLU A 209 5.32 13.36 -6.44
CA GLU A 209 5.29 14.46 -7.43
C GLU A 209 5.09 13.97 -8.86
N LYS A 210 5.99 13.11 -9.32
CA LYS A 210 6.08 12.69 -10.72
C LYS A 210 6.31 11.19 -10.79
N THR A 211 5.88 10.61 -11.90
CA THR A 211 6.01 9.19 -12.20
C THR A 211 7.09 8.94 -13.26
N THR A 212 8.15 9.76 -13.24
CA THR A 212 9.26 9.54 -14.19
C THR A 212 10.11 8.36 -13.76
N GLY A 213 10.86 7.78 -14.70
CA GLY A 213 11.81 6.71 -14.38
C GLY A 213 12.87 7.11 -13.35
N GLU A 214 13.13 8.41 -13.17
CA GLU A 214 14.03 8.92 -12.12
C GLU A 214 13.41 8.83 -10.74
N ASP A 215 12.17 9.29 -10.60
CA ASP A 215 11.46 9.32 -9.32
C ASP A 215 11.25 7.88 -8.82
N ILE A 216 10.86 6.98 -9.74
CA ILE A 216 10.69 5.56 -9.46
C ILE A 216 12.03 4.92 -9.07
N PHE A 217 13.11 5.23 -9.78
CA PHE A 217 14.44 4.72 -9.44
C PHE A 217 14.88 5.19 -8.06
N ASN A 218 14.79 6.49 -7.77
CA ASN A 218 15.21 7.07 -6.50
C ASN A 218 14.40 6.49 -5.33
N LEU A 219 13.10 6.25 -5.49
CA LEU A 219 12.28 5.61 -4.47
C LEU A 219 12.79 4.20 -4.15
N ILE A 220 13.03 3.39 -5.19
CA ILE A 220 13.53 2.02 -5.01
C ILE A 220 14.96 2.04 -4.44
N ASP A 221 15.83 2.93 -4.94
CA ASP A 221 17.23 3.04 -4.51
C ASP A 221 17.35 3.51 -3.05
N CYS A 222 16.50 4.46 -2.62
CA CYS A 222 16.37 4.83 -1.21
C CYS A 222 15.93 3.63 -0.37
N PHE A 223 14.92 2.87 -0.81
CA PHE A 223 14.48 1.67 -0.10
C PHE A 223 15.59 0.61 -0.01
N PHE A 224 16.32 0.38 -1.10
CA PHE A 224 17.45 -0.56 -1.13
C PHE A 224 18.56 -0.10 -0.20
N THR A 225 18.87 1.20 -0.17
CA THR A 225 19.88 1.78 0.73
C THR A 225 19.45 1.67 2.20
N GLU A 226 18.20 2.02 2.52
CA GLU A 226 17.62 1.92 3.87
C GLU A 226 17.69 0.49 4.43
N HIS A 227 17.45 -0.51 3.58
CA HIS A 227 17.43 -1.92 3.98
C HIS A 227 18.72 -2.66 3.63
N GLU A 228 19.78 -1.97 3.23
CA GLU A 228 21.09 -2.55 2.87
C GLU A 228 20.99 -3.67 1.81
N LEU A 229 20.13 -3.49 0.80
CA LEU A 229 20.01 -4.38 -0.35
C LEU A 229 20.96 -3.96 -1.48
N ASP A 230 21.69 -4.92 -2.02
CA ASP A 230 22.56 -4.69 -3.18
C ASP A 230 21.79 -4.95 -4.48
N TRP A 231 21.79 -3.96 -5.39
CA TRP A 231 21.25 -4.08 -6.74
C TRP A 231 21.82 -5.26 -7.51
N LYS A 232 23.04 -5.72 -7.22
CA LYS A 232 23.66 -6.89 -7.86
C LYS A 232 22.93 -8.20 -7.56
N LEU A 233 22.19 -8.28 -6.46
CA LEU A 233 21.36 -9.45 -6.12
C LEU A 233 20.04 -9.44 -6.91
N CYS A 234 19.63 -8.29 -7.44
CA CYS A 234 18.46 -8.20 -8.31
C CYS A 234 18.83 -8.69 -9.70
N SER A 235 18.36 -9.86 -10.09
CA SER A 235 18.66 -10.49 -11.39
C SER A 235 17.73 -10.02 -12.51
N HIS A 236 16.47 -9.71 -12.17
CA HIS A 236 15.43 -9.39 -13.14
C HIS A 236 14.50 -8.28 -12.63
N VAL A 237 14.06 -7.42 -13.54
CA VAL A 237 13.00 -6.43 -13.32
C VAL A 237 11.88 -6.63 -14.34
N CYS A 238 10.64 -6.76 -13.87
CA CYS A 238 9.43 -6.85 -14.68
C CYS A 238 8.61 -5.56 -14.53
N THR A 239 8.19 -4.96 -15.65
CA THR A 239 7.40 -3.71 -15.67
C THR A 239 6.30 -3.77 -16.73
N ASP A 240 5.31 -2.88 -16.63
CA ASP A 240 4.22 -2.71 -17.61
C ASP A 240 4.66 -2.19 -18.99
N GLY A 241 5.94 -1.84 -19.17
CA GLY A 241 6.44 -1.38 -20.45
C GLY A 241 6.20 0.10 -20.74
N ALA A 242 5.66 0.88 -19.80
CA ALA A 242 5.47 2.32 -19.96
C ALA A 242 6.81 3.04 -20.26
N ALA A 243 6.73 4.22 -20.88
CA ALA A 243 7.92 4.99 -21.25
C ALA A 243 8.77 5.40 -20.03
N SER A 244 8.12 5.66 -18.88
CA SER A 244 8.78 5.90 -17.59
C SER A 244 9.54 4.68 -17.09
N MET A 245 9.09 3.46 -17.42
CA MET A 245 9.73 2.21 -17.01
C MET A 245 10.85 1.79 -17.98
N THR A 246 10.58 1.73 -19.27
CA THR A 246 11.45 1.10 -20.28
C THR A 246 12.16 2.06 -21.23
N GLY A 247 11.92 3.38 -21.09
CA GLY A 247 12.52 4.40 -21.95
C GLY A 247 14.05 4.29 -22.03
N ARG A 248 14.61 4.32 -23.24
CA ARG A 248 16.02 4.01 -23.54
C ARG A 248 17.04 4.82 -22.72
N HIS A 249 16.75 6.09 -22.47
CA HIS A 249 17.68 7.02 -21.81
C HIS A 249 17.22 7.51 -20.44
N ARG A 250 15.90 7.51 -20.18
CA ARG A 250 15.30 8.10 -18.97
C ARG A 250 14.40 7.14 -18.20
N GLY A 251 14.18 5.94 -18.73
CA GLY A 251 13.32 4.95 -18.10
C GLY A 251 13.99 4.32 -16.88
N LEU A 252 13.20 3.83 -15.95
CA LEU A 252 13.66 3.10 -14.77
C LEU A 252 14.72 2.04 -15.10
N VAL A 253 14.43 1.15 -16.05
CA VAL A 253 15.34 0.05 -16.42
C VAL A 253 16.69 0.57 -16.91
N SER A 254 16.70 1.70 -17.62
CA SER A 254 17.95 2.33 -18.09
C SER A 254 18.79 2.88 -16.94
N ARG A 255 18.17 3.27 -15.82
CA ARG A 255 18.83 3.74 -14.60
C ARG A 255 19.32 2.58 -13.74
N ILE A 256 18.51 1.53 -13.58
CA ILE A 256 18.92 0.30 -12.90
C ILE A 256 20.17 -0.29 -13.58
N ARG A 257 20.24 -0.28 -14.92
CA ARG A 257 21.42 -0.73 -15.66
C ARG A 257 22.72 0.04 -15.36
N GLN A 258 22.63 1.25 -14.80
CA GLN A 258 23.81 2.02 -14.40
C GLN A 258 24.42 1.50 -13.10
N VAL A 259 23.61 0.95 -12.20
CA VAL A 259 24.04 0.38 -10.91
C VAL A 259 24.20 -1.15 -10.95
N ASN A 260 23.44 -1.82 -11.83
CA ASN A 260 23.56 -3.24 -12.14
C ASN A 260 23.48 -3.47 -13.67
N PRO A 261 24.62 -3.50 -14.37
CA PRO A 261 24.66 -3.70 -15.83
C PRO A 261 24.10 -5.04 -16.32
N ASP A 262 24.12 -6.07 -15.46
CA ASP A 262 23.72 -7.44 -15.81
C ASP A 262 22.21 -7.69 -15.65
N ILE A 263 21.47 -6.71 -15.12
CA ILE A 263 20.02 -6.79 -14.90
C ILE A 263 19.28 -7.16 -16.19
N GLN A 264 18.45 -8.19 -16.09
CA GLN A 264 17.53 -8.57 -17.15
C GLN A 264 16.21 -7.84 -16.98
N SER A 265 15.61 -7.39 -18.08
CA SER A 265 14.34 -6.66 -18.05
C SER A 265 13.28 -7.38 -18.86
N MET A 266 12.09 -7.54 -18.28
CA MET A 266 10.94 -8.15 -18.94
C MET A 266 9.76 -7.19 -18.97
N HIS A 267 9.07 -7.14 -20.11
CA HIS A 267 7.78 -6.49 -20.22
C HIS A 267 6.70 -7.50 -19.79
N CYS A 268 5.89 -7.12 -18.80
CA CYS A 268 4.79 -7.89 -18.26
C CYS A 268 3.95 -8.55 -19.36
N ILE A 269 3.85 -9.88 -19.31
CA ILE A 269 3.16 -10.68 -20.33
C ILE A 269 1.66 -10.35 -20.34
N ILE A 270 1.06 -10.13 -19.18
CA ILE A 270 -0.36 -9.76 -19.04
C ILE A 270 -0.61 -8.40 -19.68
N HIS A 271 0.28 -7.43 -19.45
CA HIS A 271 0.17 -6.12 -20.07
C HIS A 271 0.35 -6.20 -21.60
N ARG A 272 1.30 -7.01 -22.07
CA ARG A 272 1.48 -7.26 -23.52
C ARG A 272 0.26 -7.88 -24.17
N GLU A 273 -0.37 -8.85 -23.51
CA GLU A 273 -1.61 -9.47 -23.97
C GLU A 273 -2.74 -8.42 -24.04
N ALA A 274 -2.90 -7.61 -22.99
CA ALA A 274 -3.89 -6.54 -22.95
C ALA A 274 -3.64 -5.45 -24.00
N LEU A 275 -2.38 -5.15 -24.35
CA LEU A 275 -2.04 -4.25 -25.44
C LEU A 275 -2.31 -4.88 -26.81
N ALA A 276 -2.10 -6.18 -26.96
CA ALA A 276 -2.38 -6.90 -28.20
C ALA A 276 -3.89 -6.98 -28.47
N SER A 277 -4.71 -7.20 -27.44
CA SER A 277 -6.18 -7.28 -27.55
C SER A 277 -6.84 -5.96 -27.96
N LYS A 278 -6.17 -4.82 -27.74
CA LYS A 278 -6.65 -3.50 -28.19
C LYS A 278 -6.47 -3.26 -29.69
N ARG A 279 -5.74 -4.12 -30.41
CA ARG A 279 -5.55 -3.97 -31.86
C ARG A 279 -6.70 -4.63 -32.60
N THR A 280 -7.59 -3.81 -33.11
CA THR A 280 -8.80 -4.23 -33.82
C THR A 280 -8.86 -3.55 -35.19
N SER A 281 -9.52 -4.18 -36.18
CA SER A 281 -9.72 -3.56 -37.49
C SER A 281 -10.68 -2.36 -37.38
N PRO A 282 -10.62 -1.36 -38.27
CA PRO A 282 -11.51 -0.20 -38.22
C PRO A 282 -13.00 -0.55 -38.20
N GLU A 283 -13.40 -1.62 -38.91
CA GLU A 283 -14.79 -2.09 -38.98
C GLU A 283 -15.27 -2.62 -37.63
N LEU A 284 -14.46 -3.45 -36.98
CA LEU A 284 -14.76 -4.01 -35.67
C LEU A 284 -14.65 -2.97 -34.55
N ASP A 285 -13.72 -2.02 -34.66
CA ASP A 285 -13.56 -0.92 -33.72
C ASP A 285 -14.78 0.02 -33.72
N SER A 286 -15.36 0.27 -34.90
CA SER A 286 -16.62 1.01 -35.01
C SER A 286 -17.76 0.31 -34.27
N VAL A 287 -17.89 -1.01 -34.42
CA VAL A 287 -18.93 -1.81 -33.74
C VAL A 287 -18.72 -1.80 -32.22
N LEU A 288 -17.48 -1.98 -31.76
CA LEU A 288 -17.14 -1.92 -30.34
C LEU A 288 -17.45 -0.54 -29.75
N THR A 289 -17.10 0.53 -30.47
CA THR A 289 -17.39 1.91 -30.07
C THR A 289 -18.90 2.14 -29.92
N ASP A 290 -19.70 1.62 -30.84
CA ASP A 290 -21.16 1.71 -30.75
C ASP A 290 -21.71 0.91 -29.57
N ALA A 291 -21.21 -0.30 -29.32
CA ALA A 291 -21.59 -1.09 -28.14
C ALA A 291 -21.25 -0.35 -26.82
N VAL A 292 -20.09 0.30 -26.73
CA VAL A 292 -19.71 1.12 -25.57
C VAL A 292 -20.67 2.30 -25.39
N LYS A 293 -21.10 2.98 -26.47
CA LYS A 293 -22.09 4.07 -26.39
C LYS A 293 -23.42 3.57 -25.82
N VAL A 294 -23.88 2.40 -26.25
CA VAL A 294 -25.11 1.77 -25.73
C VAL A 294 -24.98 1.52 -24.22
N ILE A 295 -23.88 0.90 -23.78
CA ILE A 295 -23.63 0.63 -22.36
C ILE A 295 -23.57 1.94 -21.56
N ASN A 296 -22.86 2.94 -22.06
CA ASN A 296 -22.75 4.24 -21.41
C ASN A 296 -24.10 4.95 -21.32
N PHE A 297 -24.94 4.87 -22.35
CA PHE A 297 -26.30 5.42 -22.31
C PHE A 297 -27.14 4.76 -21.19
N ILE A 298 -27.11 3.43 -21.09
CA ILE A 298 -27.83 2.68 -20.05
C ILE A 298 -27.30 3.06 -18.65
N LYS A 299 -25.97 3.12 -18.48
CA LYS A 299 -25.33 3.40 -17.19
C LYS A 299 -25.32 4.88 -16.79
N SER A 300 -25.50 5.79 -17.75
CA SER A 300 -25.40 7.24 -17.50
C SER A 300 -26.46 7.77 -16.55
N GLN A 301 -27.63 7.12 -16.50
CA GLN A 301 -28.75 7.52 -15.65
C GLN A 301 -29.19 6.37 -14.76
N PRO A 302 -29.31 6.57 -13.43
CA PRO A 302 -29.85 5.54 -12.52
C PRO A 302 -31.26 5.08 -12.87
N LEU A 303 -32.05 5.92 -13.53
CA LEU A 303 -33.36 5.51 -14.05
C LEU A 303 -33.23 4.53 -15.21
N ASN A 304 -32.40 4.81 -16.20
CA ASN A 304 -32.16 3.93 -17.35
C ASN A 304 -31.64 2.56 -16.91
N ALA A 305 -30.69 2.53 -15.97
CA ALA A 305 -30.17 1.26 -15.43
C ALA A 305 -31.26 0.44 -14.74
N ARG A 306 -32.15 1.08 -13.95
CA ARG A 306 -33.29 0.39 -13.30
C ARG A 306 -34.34 -0.09 -14.30
N LEU A 307 -34.67 0.73 -15.30
CA LEU A 307 -35.64 0.37 -16.34
C LEU A 307 -35.12 -0.79 -17.20
N PHE A 308 -33.84 -0.73 -17.59
CA PHE A 308 -33.20 -1.82 -18.32
C PHE A 308 -33.15 -3.11 -17.48
N HIS A 309 -32.79 -3.03 -16.19
CA HIS A 309 -32.79 -4.19 -15.31
C HIS A 309 -34.18 -4.83 -15.18
N LYS A 310 -35.22 -4.02 -15.00
CA LYS A 310 -36.61 -4.48 -14.95
C LYS A 310 -37.04 -5.17 -16.25
N LEU A 311 -36.64 -4.62 -17.40
CA LEU A 311 -36.89 -5.23 -18.71
C LEU A 311 -36.20 -6.60 -18.84
N CYS A 312 -34.98 -6.76 -18.33
CA CYS A 312 -34.26 -8.04 -18.30
C CYS A 312 -34.96 -9.08 -17.39
N ASP A 313 -35.45 -8.66 -16.23
CA ASP A 313 -36.10 -9.55 -15.25
C ASP A 313 -37.45 -10.08 -15.74
N GLU A 314 -38.21 -9.26 -16.47
CA GLU A 314 -39.55 -9.62 -16.98
C GLU A 314 -39.52 -10.68 -18.09
N THR A 315 -38.38 -10.90 -18.75
CA THR A 315 -38.25 -11.80 -19.91
C THR A 315 -37.41 -13.06 -19.67
N GLY A 316 -36.86 -13.24 -18.47
CA GLY A 316 -36.54 -14.56 -17.88
C GLY A 316 -35.51 -15.46 -18.59
N SER A 317 -34.73 -15.01 -19.57
CA SER A 317 -33.70 -15.85 -20.21
C SER A 317 -32.49 -15.09 -20.74
N ASP A 318 -31.31 -15.72 -20.64
CA ASP A 318 -30.02 -15.17 -21.07
C ASP A 318 -29.91 -14.97 -22.59
N HIS A 319 -30.79 -15.59 -23.39
CA HIS A 319 -30.72 -15.59 -24.86
C HIS A 319 -31.42 -14.38 -25.53
N HIS A 320 -32.12 -13.52 -24.77
CA HIS A 320 -32.88 -12.37 -25.31
C HIS A 320 -32.26 -11.00 -24.95
N GLN A 321 -31.05 -10.97 -24.41
CA GLN A 321 -30.41 -9.73 -23.94
C GLN A 321 -30.22 -8.68 -25.05
N LEU A 322 -29.90 -9.09 -26.29
CA LEU A 322 -29.76 -8.17 -27.42
C LEU A 322 -31.10 -7.60 -27.89
N GLU A 323 -32.17 -8.39 -27.84
CA GLU A 323 -33.52 -7.94 -28.17
C GLU A 323 -34.04 -6.94 -27.12
N GLN A 324 -33.77 -7.20 -25.84
CA GLN A 324 -34.05 -6.25 -24.76
C GLN A 324 -33.30 -4.93 -24.95
N VAL A 325 -32.03 -4.98 -25.34
CA VAL A 325 -31.26 -3.78 -25.67
C VAL A 325 -31.89 -3.04 -26.86
N CYS A 326 -32.32 -3.75 -27.90
CA CYS A 326 -32.99 -3.14 -29.06
C CYS A 326 -34.30 -2.45 -28.66
N ASN A 327 -35.15 -3.13 -27.91
CA ASN A 327 -36.43 -2.60 -27.42
C ASN A 327 -36.21 -1.37 -26.54
N PHE A 328 -35.27 -1.46 -25.59
CA PHE A 328 -34.92 -0.35 -24.70
C PHE A 328 -34.42 0.87 -25.48
N LEU A 329 -33.51 0.69 -26.44
CA LEU A 329 -33.01 1.80 -27.25
C LEU A 329 -34.11 2.41 -28.14
N SER A 330 -35.02 1.59 -28.66
CA SER A 330 -36.12 2.03 -29.52
C SER A 330 -37.13 2.87 -28.74
N GLU A 331 -37.51 2.43 -27.53
CA GLU A 331 -38.39 3.19 -26.63
C GLU A 331 -37.81 4.56 -26.25
N HIS A 332 -36.49 4.66 -26.18
CA HIS A 332 -35.79 5.90 -25.85
C HIS A 332 -35.35 6.70 -27.09
N GLY A 333 -35.74 6.27 -28.30
CA GLY A 333 -35.42 6.97 -29.56
C GLY A 333 -33.92 7.05 -29.86
N HIS A 334 -33.12 6.11 -29.36
CA HIS A 334 -31.67 6.13 -29.51
C HIS A 334 -31.26 5.70 -30.93
N PRO A 335 -30.39 6.46 -31.64
CA PRO A 335 -30.08 6.22 -33.05
C PRO A 335 -29.39 4.88 -33.34
N LEU A 336 -28.76 4.26 -32.34
CA LEU A 336 -28.16 2.93 -32.47
C LEU A 336 -29.18 1.78 -32.45
N ALA A 337 -30.46 2.02 -32.17
CA ALA A 337 -31.49 0.98 -32.29
C ALA A 337 -31.52 0.38 -33.70
N ALA A 338 -31.43 1.22 -34.74
CA ALA A 338 -31.41 0.77 -36.13
C ALA A 338 -30.19 -0.10 -36.49
N LYS A 339 -29.09 0.00 -35.74
CA LYS A 339 -27.89 -0.83 -35.94
C LYS A 339 -28.08 -2.26 -35.45
N LEU A 340 -28.99 -2.47 -34.50
CA LEU A 340 -29.32 -3.80 -33.98
C LEU A 340 -30.18 -4.63 -34.95
N GLU A 341 -30.71 -4.00 -36.01
CA GLU A 341 -31.39 -4.69 -37.11
C GLU A 341 -30.42 -5.08 -38.25
N ASP A 342 -29.21 -4.48 -38.29
CA ASP A 342 -28.18 -4.77 -39.29
C ASP A 342 -27.48 -6.10 -38.96
N GLN A 343 -27.75 -7.12 -39.79
CA GLN A 343 -27.19 -8.46 -39.64
C GLN A 343 -25.65 -8.49 -39.73
N THR A 344 -25.04 -7.59 -40.50
CA THR A 344 -23.57 -7.51 -40.59
C THR A 344 -23.00 -6.95 -39.30
N TRP A 345 -23.64 -5.91 -38.75
CA TRP A 345 -23.26 -5.34 -37.47
C TRP A 345 -23.42 -6.36 -36.33
N LEU A 346 -24.53 -7.09 -36.29
CA LEU A 346 -24.77 -8.16 -35.32
C LEU A 346 -23.72 -9.28 -35.43
N ALA A 347 -23.35 -9.69 -36.64
CA ALA A 347 -22.31 -10.70 -36.85
C ALA A 347 -20.94 -10.22 -36.35
N HIS A 348 -20.58 -8.96 -36.59
CA HIS A 348 -19.36 -8.37 -36.04
C HIS A 348 -19.40 -8.25 -34.51
N LEU A 349 -20.54 -7.90 -33.92
CA LEU A 349 -20.71 -7.85 -32.47
C LEU A 349 -20.55 -9.24 -31.85
N ALA A 350 -21.18 -10.26 -32.44
CA ALA A 350 -21.06 -11.64 -31.98
C ALA A 350 -19.61 -12.13 -32.06
N TYR A 351 -18.92 -11.85 -33.18
CA TYR A 351 -17.49 -12.13 -33.32
C TYR A 351 -16.65 -11.46 -32.23
N LEU A 352 -16.90 -10.18 -31.93
CA LEU A 352 -16.20 -9.46 -30.86
C LEU A 352 -16.45 -10.10 -29.49
N ALA A 353 -17.70 -10.47 -29.19
CA ALA A 353 -18.03 -11.15 -27.94
C ALA A 353 -17.27 -12.47 -27.79
N ASP A 354 -17.22 -13.29 -28.85
CA ASP A 354 -16.49 -14.55 -28.86
C ASP A 354 -14.99 -14.34 -28.66
N VAL A 355 -14.36 -13.45 -29.44
CA VAL A 355 -12.92 -13.21 -29.39
C VAL A 355 -12.50 -12.58 -28.06
N PHE A 356 -13.24 -11.60 -27.55
CA PHE A 356 -12.96 -11.03 -26.22
C PHE A 356 -13.18 -12.04 -25.11
N GLY A 357 -14.16 -12.94 -25.23
CA GLY A 357 -14.32 -14.07 -24.32
C GLY A 357 -13.05 -14.94 -24.26
N ARG A 358 -12.49 -15.29 -25.43
CA ARG A 358 -11.26 -16.10 -25.52
C ARG A 358 -10.02 -15.37 -25.02
N LEU A 359 -9.91 -14.07 -25.29
CA LEU A 359 -8.82 -13.24 -24.76
C LEU A 359 -8.92 -13.10 -23.24
N ASN A 360 -10.12 -12.91 -22.69
CA ASN A 360 -10.35 -12.85 -21.25
C ASN A 360 -10.03 -14.18 -20.55
N GLU A 361 -10.36 -15.32 -21.16
CA GLU A 361 -9.94 -16.64 -20.67
C GLU A 361 -8.42 -16.76 -20.62
N LEU A 362 -7.71 -16.34 -21.67
CA LEU A 362 -6.25 -16.30 -21.68
C LEU A 362 -5.72 -15.40 -20.56
N ASN A 363 -6.19 -14.15 -20.51
CA ASN A 363 -5.75 -13.15 -19.55
C ASN A 363 -5.92 -13.64 -18.10
N THR A 364 -7.12 -14.13 -17.75
CA THR A 364 -7.40 -14.71 -16.42
C THR A 364 -6.47 -15.88 -16.11
N SER A 365 -6.15 -16.71 -17.11
CA SER A 365 -5.25 -17.85 -16.94
C SER A 365 -3.78 -17.45 -16.71
N LEU A 366 -3.38 -16.25 -17.13
CA LEU A 366 -2.03 -15.70 -16.92
C LEU A 366 -1.88 -15.07 -15.54
N GLN A 367 -2.99 -14.77 -14.85
CA GLN A 367 -3.01 -14.17 -13.52
C GLN A 367 -2.95 -15.22 -12.39
N GLY A 368 -2.71 -14.72 -11.17
CA GLY A 368 -2.69 -15.49 -9.93
C GLY A 368 -1.28 -15.87 -9.49
N ASN A 369 -1.21 -16.46 -8.30
CA ASN A 369 0.05 -16.86 -7.67
C ASN A 369 0.65 -18.08 -8.41
N ASP A 370 1.94 -18.30 -8.17
CA ASP A 370 2.70 -19.48 -8.63
C ASP A 370 2.81 -19.63 -10.15
N LYS A 371 2.52 -18.55 -10.90
CA LYS A 371 2.69 -18.53 -12.36
C LYS A 371 4.13 -18.25 -12.72
N THR A 372 4.77 -19.15 -13.46
CA THR A 372 6.12 -18.89 -14.00
C THR A 372 6.05 -18.26 -15.38
N VAL A 373 7.12 -17.55 -15.77
CA VAL A 373 7.28 -17.03 -17.13
C VAL A 373 7.13 -18.14 -18.17
N LEU A 374 7.68 -19.34 -17.92
CA LEU A 374 7.57 -20.49 -18.82
C LEU A 374 6.11 -20.89 -19.05
N GLN A 375 5.34 -21.05 -17.97
CA GLN A 375 3.92 -21.38 -18.05
C GLN A 375 3.12 -20.29 -18.78
N MET A 376 3.42 -19.02 -18.54
CA MET A 376 2.76 -17.91 -19.24
C MET A 376 3.07 -17.93 -20.74
N TYR A 377 4.33 -18.17 -21.12
CA TYR A 377 4.74 -18.29 -22.52
C TYR A 377 4.07 -19.48 -23.22
N ASP A 378 3.97 -20.64 -22.55
CA ASP A 378 3.29 -21.82 -23.09
C ASP A 378 1.81 -21.53 -23.36
N LYS A 379 1.14 -20.83 -22.43
CA LYS A 379 -0.27 -20.44 -22.59
C LYS A 379 -0.50 -19.50 -23.76
N VAL A 380 0.33 -18.45 -23.88
CA VAL A 380 0.26 -17.52 -25.01
C VAL A 380 0.56 -18.25 -26.32
N SER A 381 1.57 -19.10 -26.35
CA SER A 381 1.94 -19.88 -27.54
C SER A 381 0.83 -20.85 -27.95
N ALA A 382 0.21 -21.53 -26.98
CA ALA A 382 -0.93 -22.40 -27.21
C ALA A 382 -2.13 -21.61 -27.75
N PHE A 383 -2.39 -20.42 -27.23
CA PHE A 383 -3.44 -19.53 -27.73
C PHE A 383 -3.20 -19.14 -29.19
N MET A 384 -1.98 -18.72 -29.55
CA MET A 384 -1.61 -18.40 -30.93
C MET A 384 -1.81 -19.59 -31.88
N ARG A 385 -1.50 -20.81 -31.44
CA ARG A 385 -1.76 -22.02 -32.24
C ARG A 385 -3.26 -22.29 -32.39
N LYS A 386 -4.07 -22.02 -31.35
CA LYS A 386 -5.54 -22.14 -31.44
C LYS A 386 -6.10 -21.14 -32.44
N THR A 387 -5.61 -19.90 -32.46
CA THR A 387 -6.06 -18.90 -33.44
C THR A 387 -5.76 -19.33 -34.88
N ASP A 388 -4.60 -19.94 -35.13
CA ASP A 388 -4.27 -20.49 -36.46
C ASP A 388 -5.23 -21.63 -36.87
N LEU A 389 -5.61 -22.50 -35.92
CA LEU A 389 -6.56 -23.57 -36.18
C LEU A 389 -7.97 -23.03 -36.46
N TRP A 390 -8.40 -22.00 -35.74
CA TRP A 390 -9.68 -21.34 -36.00
C TRP A 390 -9.71 -20.74 -37.40
N LEU A 391 -8.66 -20.02 -37.81
CA LEU A 391 -8.54 -19.47 -39.17
C LEU A 391 -8.62 -20.55 -40.26
N ARG A 392 -8.05 -21.73 -40.03
CA ARG A 392 -8.12 -22.86 -40.97
C ARG A 392 -9.49 -23.50 -41.06
N ARG A 393 -10.36 -23.34 -40.07
CA ARG A 393 -11.73 -23.88 -40.10
C ARG A 393 -12.67 -23.06 -41.00
N TYR A 394 -12.28 -21.82 -41.30
CA TYR A 394 -13.03 -20.88 -42.16
C TYR A 394 -12.48 -20.77 -43.59
N ARG A 395 -11.31 -21.35 -43.87
CA ARG A 395 -10.75 -21.50 -45.22
C ARG A 395 -11.07 -22.88 -45.74
#